data_AF-A0A2U3LW50-F1
#
_entry.id   AF-A0A2U3LW50-F1
#
_cell.length_a   1.000
_cell.length_b   1.000
_cell.length_c   1.000
_cell.angle_alpha   90.00
_cell.angle_beta   90.00
_cell.angle_gamma   90.00
#
_symmetry.space_group_name_H-M   'P 1'
#
loop_
_entity.id
_entity.type
_entity.pdbx_description
1 polymer ?
#
loop_
_entity_poly.entity_id
_entity_poly.type
_entity_poly.pdbx_seq_one_letter_code
_entity_poly.pdbx_strand_id
1 'polypeptide(L)'
;MLQEIMRTAGQVKVKELAEKTGYSLRYINRVFTDELGVPPKVFCKLMRFQHLLNNFNDEVPDLVKLASKLGYYDQSHMIKDFNECTNTTPGKYLYFLKETQYKQRLLLV
;
A
#
# COMPACT_ATOMS: atom_id res chain seq x y z
N MET A 1 -13.84 10.43 -0.14
CA MET A 1 -13.32 9.08 -0.51
C MET A 1 -11.80 9.04 -0.45
N LEU A 2 -11.08 9.89 -1.19
CA LEU A 2 -9.61 9.94 -1.19
C LEU A 2 -9.01 10.10 0.22
N GLN A 3 -9.48 11.09 0.98
CA GLN A 3 -9.04 11.34 2.36
C GLN A 3 -9.22 10.12 3.28
N GLU A 4 -10.30 9.36 3.11
CA GLU A 4 -10.54 8.17 3.92
C GLU A 4 -9.55 7.04 3.59
N ILE A 5 -9.19 6.89 2.31
CA ILE A 5 -8.15 5.94 1.92
C ILE A 5 -6.80 6.35 2.49
N MET A 6 -6.43 7.63 2.42
CA MET A 6 -5.16 8.13 2.96
C MET A 6 -5.10 7.98 4.48
N ARG A 7 -6.17 8.35 5.20
CA ARG A 7 -6.28 8.23 6.66
C ARG A 7 -6.14 6.79 7.15
N THR A 8 -6.61 5.82 6.36
CA THR A 8 -6.54 4.39 6.68
C THR A 8 -5.33 3.69 6.06
N ALA A 9 -4.39 4.44 5.49
CA ALA A 9 -3.23 3.89 4.79
C ALA A 9 -3.61 2.82 3.74
N GLY A 10 -4.76 2.98 3.07
CA GLY A 10 -5.25 2.03 2.07
C GLY A 10 -5.95 0.77 2.61
N GLN A 11 -6.20 0.68 3.92
CA GLN A 11 -6.87 -0.49 4.52
C GLN A 11 -8.39 -0.49 4.36
N VAL A 12 -9.00 0.67 4.06
CA VAL A 12 -10.45 0.76 3.86
C VAL A 12 -10.89 -0.07 2.64
N LYS A 13 -11.98 -0.82 2.79
CA LYS A 13 -12.58 -1.55 1.66
C LYS A 13 -13.38 -0.59 0.80
N VAL A 14 -13.30 -0.73 -0.52
CA VAL A 14 -14.09 0.10 -1.46
C VAL A 14 -15.60 -0.04 -1.20
N LYS A 15 -16.05 -1.21 -0.71
CA LYS A 15 -17.44 -1.42 -0.28
C LYS A 15 -17.84 -0.55 0.91
N GLU A 16 -16.96 -0.38 1.89
CA GLU A 16 -17.21 0.52 3.03
C GLU A 16 -17.28 1.98 2.57
N LEU A 17 -16.51 2.36 1.55
CA LEU A 17 -16.65 3.69 0.94
C LEU A 17 -18.01 3.87 0.27
N ALA A 18 -18.51 2.85 -0.43
CA ALA A 18 -19.85 2.86 -1.02
C ALA A 18 -20.94 3.00 0.03
N GLU A 19 -20.86 2.21 1.11
CA GLU A 19 -21.82 2.25 2.22
C GLU A 19 -21.82 3.62 2.92
N LYS A 20 -20.64 4.20 3.18
CA LYS A 20 -20.53 5.53 3.84
C LYS A 20 -21.00 6.69 2.97
N THR A 21 -20.87 6.59 1.64
CA THR A 21 -21.17 7.70 0.72
C THR A 21 -22.53 7.59 0.04
N GLY A 22 -23.14 6.40 0.05
CA GLY A 22 -24.33 6.09 -0.74
C GLY A 22 -24.06 5.92 -2.23
N TYR A 23 -22.82 6.05 -2.70
CA TYR A 23 -22.49 5.86 -4.11
C TYR A 23 -22.33 4.40 -4.48
N SER A 24 -22.72 4.05 -5.71
CA SER A 24 -22.45 2.72 -6.25
C SER A 24 -20.95 2.50 -6.45
N LEU A 25 -20.51 1.25 -6.32
CA LEU A 25 -19.12 0.86 -6.62
C LEU A 25 -18.70 1.28 -8.03
N ARG A 26 -19.61 1.23 -9.01
CA ARG A 26 -19.35 1.67 -10.39
C ARG A 26 -19.02 3.15 -10.45
N TYR A 27 -19.78 3.99 -9.75
CA TYR A 27 -19.51 5.42 -9.67
C TYR A 27 -18.16 5.69 -9.00
N ILE A 28 -17.88 5.03 -7.88
CA ILE A 28 -16.59 5.18 -7.18
C ILE A 28 -15.43 4.79 -8.08
N ASN A 29 -15.52 3.66 -8.79
CA ASN A 29 -14.48 3.26 -9.74
C ASN A 29 -14.27 4.33 -10.81
N ARG A 30 -15.36 4.82 -11.40
CA ARG A 30 -15.31 5.87 -12.42
C ARG A 30 -14.64 7.14 -11.91
N VAL A 31 -15.03 7.65 -10.75
CA VAL A 31 -14.42 8.86 -10.17
C VAL A 31 -12.91 8.69 -10.00
N PHE A 32 -12.46 7.55 -9.49
CA PHE A 32 -11.04 7.28 -9.31
C PHE A 32 -10.28 7.14 -10.64
N THR A 33 -10.86 6.47 -11.64
CA THR A 33 -10.24 6.36 -12.96
C THR A 33 -10.20 7.68 -13.70
N ASP A 34 -11.25 8.49 -13.59
CA ASP A 34 -11.37 9.77 -14.30
C ASP A 34 -10.45 10.83 -13.64
N GLU A 35 -10.33 10.85 -12.31
CA GLU A 35 -9.56 11.88 -11.57
C GLU A 35 -8.09 11.49 -11.31
N LEU A 36 -7.80 10.20 -11.09
CA LEU A 36 -6.45 9.72 -10.70
C LEU A 36 -5.83 8.76 -11.72
N GLY A 37 -6.56 8.40 -12.78
CA GLY A 37 -6.09 7.45 -13.79
C GLY A 37 -6.04 5.99 -13.32
N VAL A 38 -6.43 5.69 -12.08
CA VAL A 38 -6.34 4.34 -11.49
C VAL A 38 -7.60 3.97 -10.72
N PRO A 39 -8.00 2.68 -10.73
CA PRO A 39 -9.11 2.22 -9.90
C PRO A 39 -8.85 2.43 -8.40
N PRO A 40 -9.89 2.58 -7.56
CA PRO A 40 -9.76 2.81 -6.12
C PRO A 40 -9.01 1.68 -5.41
N LYS A 41 -9.17 0.43 -5.88
CA LYS A 41 -8.44 -0.72 -5.35
C LYS A 41 -6.93 -0.63 -5.60
N VAL A 42 -6.52 -0.09 -6.74
CA VAL A 42 -5.10 0.15 -7.06
C VAL A 42 -4.57 1.27 -6.17
N PHE A 43 -5.33 2.35 -6.01
CA PHE A 43 -4.95 3.43 -5.10
C PHE A 43 -4.80 2.97 -3.64
N CYS A 44 -5.74 2.16 -3.12
CA CYS A 44 -5.60 1.53 -1.80
C CYS A 44 -4.32 0.68 -1.69
N LYS A 45 -3.98 -0.10 -2.72
CA LYS A 45 -2.74 -0.89 -2.74
C LYS A 45 -1.51 0.00 -2.69
N LEU A 46 -1.49 1.09 -3.46
CA LEU A 46 -0.40 2.06 -3.46
C LEU A 46 -0.18 2.70 -2.08
N MET A 47 -1.27 3.09 -1.41
CA MET A 47 -1.19 3.64 -0.05
C MET A 47 -0.69 2.62 0.97
N ARG A 48 -1.11 1.35 0.88
CA ARG A 48 -0.58 0.27 1.74
C ARG A 48 0.92 0.05 1.49
N PHE A 49 1.33 0.04 0.23
CA PHE A 49 2.73 -0.08 -0.14
C PHE A 49 3.57 1.08 0.38
N GLN A 50 3.10 2.33 0.24
CA GLN A 50 3.76 3.51 0.80
C GLN A 50 3.88 3.43 2.33
N HIS A 51 2.83 2.98 3.01
CA HIS A 51 2.83 2.79 4.45
C HIS A 51 3.84 1.71 4.89
N LEU A 52 3.95 0.63 4.11
CA LEU A 52 4.94 -0.42 4.33
C LEU A 52 6.38 0.12 4.17
N LEU A 53 6.67 0.85 3.09
CA LEU A 53 7.99 1.46 2.89
C LEU A 53 8.38 2.42 4.02
N ASN A 54 7.42 3.19 4.54
CA ASN A 54 7.66 4.10 5.67
C ASN A 54 8.04 3.36 6.96
N ASN A 55 7.69 2.07 7.09
CA ASN A 55 8.05 1.24 8.24
C ASN A 55 9.31 0.39 8.00
N PHE A 56 9.94 0.44 6.82
CA PHE A 56 11.25 -0.15 6.59
C PHE A 56 12.34 0.77 7.12
N ASN A 57 12.82 0.50 8.32
CA ASN A 57 13.94 1.24 8.94
C ASN A 57 15.28 0.53 8.65
N ASP A 58 16.39 1.06 9.17
CA ASP A 58 17.75 0.52 8.96
C ASP A 58 17.94 -0.90 9.55
N GLU A 59 17.07 -1.31 10.47
CA GLU A 59 17.02 -2.67 11.01
C GLU A 59 16.09 -3.55 10.18
N VAL A 60 16.45 -4.84 10.00
CA VAL A 60 15.61 -5.81 9.30
C VAL A 60 14.36 -6.06 10.17
N PRO A 61 13.16 -5.65 9.72
CA PRO A 61 11.96 -5.85 10.53
C PRO A 61 11.55 -7.32 10.52
N ASP A 62 10.98 -7.77 11.64
CA ASP A 62 10.22 -9.01 11.68
C ASP A 62 9.02 -8.87 10.74
N LEU A 63 9.13 -9.48 9.56
CA LEU A 63 8.15 -9.35 8.47
C LEU A 63 6.77 -9.90 8.84
N VAL A 64 6.69 -10.86 9.77
CA VAL A 64 5.42 -11.40 10.25
C VAL A 64 4.72 -10.37 11.12
N LYS A 65 5.44 -9.83 12.11
CA LYS A 65 4.90 -8.75 12.98
C LYS A 65 4.54 -7.51 12.16
N LEU A 66 5.36 -7.17 11.17
CA LEU A 66 5.10 -6.02 10.31
C LEU A 66 3.84 -6.24 9.47
N ALA A 67 3.67 -7.41 8.86
CA ALA A 67 2.46 -7.74 8.09
C ALA A 67 1.20 -7.53 8.94
N SER A 68 1.17 -8.11 10.16
CA SER A 68 0.03 -7.94 11.08
C SER A 68 -0.19 -6.48 11.49
N LYS A 69 0.89 -5.74 11.81
CA LYS A 69 0.82 -4.31 12.19
C LYS A 69 0.22 -3.45 11.07
N LEU A 70 0.55 -3.76 9.81
CA LEU A 70 0.10 -3.00 8.65
C LEU A 70 -1.22 -3.53 8.06
N GLY A 71 -1.93 -4.42 8.76
CA GLY A 71 -3.25 -4.90 8.36
C GLY A 71 -3.24 -5.90 7.20
N TYR A 72 -2.10 -6.54 6.93
CA TYR A 72 -2.05 -7.71 6.08
C TYR A 72 -2.53 -8.94 6.85
N TYR A 73 -3.16 -9.87 6.12
CA TYR A 73 -3.61 -11.13 6.70
C TYR A 73 -2.43 -11.98 7.19
N ASP A 74 -1.37 -12.05 6.39
CA ASP A 74 -0.14 -12.75 6.71
C ASP A 74 1.05 -12.15 5.93
N GLN A 75 2.25 -12.67 6.20
CA GLN A 75 3.49 -12.28 5.52
C GLN A 75 3.43 -12.57 4.01
N SER A 76 2.79 -13.67 3.59
CA SER A 76 2.71 -14.07 2.17
C SER A 76 1.91 -13.08 1.34
N HIS A 77 0.77 -12.62 1.88
CA HIS A 77 -0.06 -11.57 1.28
C HIS A 77 0.71 -10.25 1.18
N MET A 78 1.45 -9.89 2.24
CA MET A 78 2.31 -8.69 2.23
C MET A 78 3.40 -8.78 1.15
N ILE A 79 4.10 -9.91 1.05
CA ILE A 79 5.17 -10.12 0.05
C ILE A 79 4.59 -10.07 -1.37
N LYS A 80 3.41 -10.68 -1.59
CA LYS A 80 2.74 -10.64 -2.89
C LYS A 80 2.40 -9.21 -3.30
N ASP A 81 1.75 -8.45 -2.42
CA ASP A 81 1.42 -7.05 -2.70
C ASP A 81 2.69 -6.20 -2.94
N PHE A 82 3.77 -6.44 -2.19
CA PHE A 82 5.05 -5.75 -2.39
C PHE A 82 5.68 -6.07 -3.75
N ASN A 83 5.66 -7.35 -4.15
CA ASN A 83 6.20 -7.79 -5.42
C ASN A 83 5.40 -7.22 -6.59
N GLU A 84 4.07 -7.21 -6.50
CA GLU A 84 3.23 -6.58 -7.52
C GLU A 84 3.52 -5.07 -7.69
N CYS A 85 4.02 -4.38 -6.65
CA CYS A 85 4.39 -2.97 -6.72
C CYS A 85 5.85 -2.73 -7.18
N THR A 86 6.77 -3.66 -6.94
CA THR A 86 8.23 -3.40 -7.08
C THR A 86 8.97 -4.41 -7.96
N ASN A 87 8.32 -5.48 -8.38
CA ASN A 87 8.94 -6.66 -9.02
C ASN A 87 10.09 -7.27 -8.20
N THR A 88 10.13 -7.04 -6.88
CA THR A 88 11.12 -7.63 -5.97
C THR A 88 10.47 -8.01 -4.63
N THR A 89 11.22 -8.66 -3.74
CA THR A 89 10.74 -9.03 -2.40
C THR A 89 11.21 -8.03 -1.35
N PRO A 90 10.47 -7.87 -0.23
CA PRO A 90 10.91 -7.06 0.91
C PRO A 90 12.36 -7.32 1.36
N GLY A 91 12.73 -8.60 1.48
CA GLY A 91 14.08 -8.99 1.92
C GLY A 91 15.17 -8.56 0.94
N LYS A 92 14.96 -8.76 -0.37
CA LYS A 92 15.90 -8.28 -1.40
C LYS A 92 15.99 -6.77 -1.42
N TYR A 93 14.85 -6.07 -1.29
CA TYR A 93 14.82 -4.61 -1.22
C TYR A 93 15.61 -4.07 -0.02
N LEU A 94 15.42 -4.66 1.17
CA LEU A 94 16.16 -4.28 2.38
C LEU A 94 17.66 -4.56 2.26
N TYR A 95 18.04 -5.67 1.62
CA TYR A 95 19.43 -5.98 1.33
C TYR A 95 20.06 -4.88 0.45
N PHE A 96 19.39 -4.50 -0.65
CA PHE A 96 19.84 -3.39 -1.50
C PHE A 96 19.92 -2.06 -0.76
N LEU A 97 18.95 -1.73 0.10
CA LEU A 97 19.00 -0.50 0.90
C LEU A 97 20.23 -0.43 1.80
N LYS A 98 20.64 -1.55 2.41
CA LYS A 98 21.83 -1.61 3.27
C LYS A 98 23.13 -1.49 2.49
N GLU A 99 23.24 -2.12 1.34
CA GLU A 99 24.47 -2.09 0.54
C GLU A 99 24.71 -0.77 -0.18
N THR A 100 23.66 -0.04 -0.55
CA THR A 100 23.79 1.01 -1.58
C THR A 100 23.78 2.45 -1.06
N GLN A 101 23.79 2.70 0.26
CA GLN A 101 23.71 4.06 0.85
C GLN A 101 22.61 4.94 0.19
N TYR A 102 21.51 4.31 -0.23
CA TYR A 102 20.55 4.87 -1.19
C TYR A 102 19.64 5.88 -0.49
N LYS A 103 20.02 7.17 -0.53
CA LYS A 103 19.23 8.29 0.04
C LYS A 103 17.88 8.53 -0.66
N GLN A 104 17.55 7.82 -1.73
CA GLN A 104 16.24 7.91 -2.39
C GLN A 104 15.37 6.71 -2.00
N ARG A 105 14.66 6.85 -0.87
CA ARG A 105 13.46 6.04 -0.63
C ARG A 105 12.47 6.29 -1.77
N LEU A 106 11.79 5.23 -2.23
CA LEU A 106 10.62 5.33 -3.10
C LEU A 106 9.47 5.95 -2.30
N LEU A 107 9.58 7.24 -1.99
CA LEU A 107 8.48 8.03 -1.45
C LEU A 107 7.74 8.60 -2.66
N LEU A 108 6.53 8.13 -2.89
CA LEU A 108 5.60 8.91 -3.72
C LEU A 108 5.18 10.10 -2.86
N VAL A 109 5.74 11.26 -3.20
CA VAL A 109 5.37 12.57 -2.63
C VAL A 109 3.95 12.91 -3.03
#